data_AF-A0A6A6UPR0-F1
#
_entry.id   AF-A0A6A6UPR0-F1
#
_cell.length_a   1.000
_cell.length_b   1.000
_cell.length_c   1.000
_cell.angle_alpha   90.00
_cell.angle_beta   90.00
_cell.angle_gamma   90.00
#
_symmetry.space_group_name_H-M   'P 1'
#
loop_
_entity.id
_entity.type
_entity.pdbx_description
1 polymer ?
#
loop_
_entity_poly.entity_id
_entity_poly.type
_entity_poly.pdbx_seq_one_letter_code
_entity_poly.pdbx_strand_id
1 'polypeptide(L)'
;MSAEHTYKFDVAMSCGGCSGAIERVLKRLEGVKSFDVSLEKQTAEVITNDDNLSYETVLSTIKKTGKKVKSGEADGKEMSIDVPAPAVAPAA
;
A
#
# COMPACT_ATOMS: atom_id res chain seq x y z
N MET A 1 1.18 -4.05 22.79
CA MET A 1 1.69 -2.81 22.21
C MET A 1 1.42 -2.92 20.73
N SER A 2 0.51 -2.13 20.18
CA SER A 2 0.22 -2.18 18.74
C SER A 2 1.28 -1.36 18.02
N ALA A 3 1.99 -1.95 17.07
CA ALA A 3 2.88 -1.21 16.20
C ALA A 3 2.03 -0.49 15.15
N GLU A 4 2.05 0.84 15.19
CA GLU A 4 1.49 1.64 14.09
C GLU A 4 2.56 1.82 13.04
N HIS A 5 2.25 1.40 11.81
CA HIS A 5 3.14 1.55 10.67
C HIS A 5 2.51 2.48 9.64
N THR A 6 3.32 3.38 9.09
CA THR A 6 2.89 4.28 8.01
C THR A 6 3.59 3.90 6.72
N TYR A 7 2.83 3.47 5.74
CA TYR A 7 3.31 3.12 4.40
C TYR A 7 2.93 4.19 3.41
N LYS A 8 3.90 4.70 2.65
CA LYS A 8 3.67 5.63 1.55
C LYS A 8 4.05 4.95 0.24
N PHE A 9 3.25 5.17 -0.80
CA PHE A 9 3.50 4.63 -2.13
C PHE A 9 3.33 5.74 -3.16
N ASP A 10 4.34 5.99 -3.99
CA ASP A 10 4.15 6.82 -5.19
C ASP A 10 3.55 5.92 -6.28
N VAL A 11 2.34 6.25 -6.70
CA VAL A 11 1.58 5.46 -7.67
C VAL A 11 1.16 6.36 -8.81
N ALA A 12 1.48 5.96 -10.04
CA ALA A 12 1.05 6.67 -11.23
C ALA A 12 -0.47 6.56 -11.40
N MET A 13 -1.19 7.63 -11.04
CA MET A 13 -2.63 7.77 -11.23
C MET A 13 -2.88 8.70 -12.42
N SER A 14 -3.59 8.20 -13.42
CA SER A 14 -3.90 8.94 -14.66
C SER A 14 -5.29 9.60 -14.64
N CYS A 15 -6.17 9.21 -13.71
CA CYS A 15 -7.49 9.82 -13.54
C CYS A 15 -8.03 9.65 -12.11
N GLY A 16 -9.08 10.40 -11.74
CA GLY A 16 -9.75 10.24 -10.43
C GLY A 16 -10.36 8.85 -10.20
N GLY A 17 -10.63 8.09 -11.27
CA GLY A 17 -11.02 6.68 -11.16
C GLY A 17 -9.88 5.78 -10.65
N CYS A 18 -8.61 6.18 -10.87
CA CYS A 18 -7.44 5.43 -10.44
C CYS A 18 -7.22 5.50 -8.92
N SER A 19 -7.36 6.69 -8.32
CA SER A 19 -7.26 6.87 -6.87
C SER A 19 -8.37 6.12 -6.15
N GLY A 20 -9.61 6.24 -6.63
CA GLY A 20 -10.75 5.54 -6.04
C GLY A 20 -10.68 4.01 -6.16
N ALA A 21 -9.89 3.45 -7.07
CA ALA A 21 -9.64 2.02 -7.12
C ALA A 21 -8.68 1.57 -6.00
N ILE A 22 -7.64 2.38 -5.74
CA ILE A 22 -6.65 2.14 -4.69
C ILE A 22 -7.32 2.25 -3.31
N GLU A 23 -8.09 3.31 -3.06
CA GLU A 23 -8.85 3.47 -1.82
C GLU A 23 -9.77 2.28 -1.53
N ARG A 24 -10.46 1.77 -2.55
CA ARG A 24 -11.36 0.62 -2.39
C ARG A 24 -10.64 -0.65 -1.97
N VAL A 25 -9.44 -0.91 -2.49
CA VAL A 25 -8.67 -2.10 -2.08
C VAL A 25 -8.02 -1.91 -0.72
N LEU A 26 -7.52 -0.70 -0.41
CA LEU A 26 -6.95 -0.38 0.90
C LEU A 26 -8.00 -0.47 2.01
N LYS A 27 -9.22 0.01 1.76
CA LYS A 27 -10.34 -0.10 2.69
C LYS A 27 -10.80 -1.55 2.94
N ARG A 28 -10.50 -2.47 2.01
CA ARG A 28 -10.78 -3.91 2.16
C ARG A 28 -9.68 -4.66 2.91
N LEU A 29 -8.52 -4.05 3.13
CA LEU A 29 -7.46 -4.65 3.94
C LEU A 29 -7.83 -4.54 5.42
N GLU A 30 -7.90 -5.69 6.08
CA GLU A 30 -8.09 -5.78 7.52
C GLU A 30 -6.78 -5.38 8.23
N GLY A 31 -6.85 -4.47 9.20
CA GLY A 31 -5.69 -3.91 9.91
C GLY A 31 -5.21 -2.54 9.40
N VAL A 32 -5.91 -1.94 8.44
CA VAL A 32 -5.72 -0.53 8.07
C VAL A 32 -6.50 0.36 9.05
N LYS A 33 -5.77 1.20 9.78
CA LYS A 33 -6.35 2.21 10.69
C LYS A 33 -6.81 3.44 9.92
N SER A 34 -6.01 3.91 8.96
CA SER A 34 -6.32 5.07 8.13
C SER A 34 -5.61 4.97 6.78
N PHE A 35 -6.10 5.67 5.77
CA PHE A 35 -5.43 5.81 4.48
C PHE A 35 -5.73 7.19 3.89
N ASP A 36 -4.76 7.77 3.21
CA ASP A 36 -4.87 9.02 2.48
C ASP A 36 -4.36 8.82 1.05
N VAL A 37 -5.17 9.15 0.06
CA VAL A 37 -4.80 9.00 -1.35
C VAL A 37 -4.85 10.36 -2.01
N SER A 38 -3.68 10.86 -2.37
CA SER A 38 -3.49 12.18 -2.96
C SER A 38 -3.21 12.05 -4.47
N LEU A 39 -4.22 12.35 -5.30
CA LEU A 39 -4.06 12.37 -6.76
C LEU A 39 -3.06 13.46 -7.20
N GLU A 40 -3.09 14.63 -6.55
CA GLU A 40 -2.20 15.76 -6.87
C GLU A 40 -0.73 15.41 -6.70
N LYS A 41 -0.42 14.73 -5.59
CA LYS A 41 0.94 14.26 -5.27
C LYS A 41 1.27 12.92 -5.93
N GLN A 42 0.28 12.24 -6.50
CA GLN A 42 0.39 10.85 -6.96
C GLN A 42 0.86 9.89 -5.86
N THR A 43 0.47 10.13 -4.61
CA THR A 43 0.90 9.34 -3.45
C THR A 43 -0.28 8.70 -2.74
N ALA A 44 -0.09 7.48 -2.25
CA ALA A 44 -1.02 6.77 -1.37
C ALA A 44 -0.33 6.47 -0.04
N GLU A 45 -0.84 7.06 1.04
CA GLU A 45 -0.42 6.85 2.42
C GLU A 45 -1.40 5.92 3.13
N VAL A 46 -0.88 4.96 3.88
CA VAL A 46 -1.65 3.92 4.55
C VAL A 46 -1.08 3.75 5.94
N ILE A 47 -1.92 3.97 6.95
CA ILE A 47 -1.60 3.78 8.35
C ILE A 47 -2.21 2.46 8.79
N THR A 48 -1.38 1.51 9.17
CA THR A 48 -1.79 0.23 9.74
C THR A 48 -1.57 0.24 11.25
N ASN A 49 -2.40 -0.50 11.96
CA ASN A 49 -2.28 -0.71 13.41
C ASN A 49 -2.11 -2.18 13.77
N ASP A 50 -1.78 -2.99 12.76
CA ASP A 50 -1.66 -4.43 12.82
C ASP A 50 -0.30 -4.84 12.28
N ASP A 51 0.45 -5.59 13.08
CA ASP A 51 1.73 -6.18 12.71
C ASP A 51 1.60 -7.18 11.55
N ASN A 52 0.40 -7.72 11.32
CA ASN A 52 0.13 -8.66 10.25
C ASN A 52 0.09 -7.99 8.86
N LEU A 53 -0.01 -6.66 8.82
CA LEU A 53 -0.19 -5.89 7.60
C LEU A 53 1.14 -5.23 7.17
N SER A 54 2.01 -6.02 6.55
CA SER A 54 3.34 -5.55 6.13
C SER A 54 3.30 -4.72 4.82
N TYR A 55 4.33 -3.90 4.63
CA TYR A 55 4.56 -3.11 3.41
C TYR A 55 4.37 -3.92 2.11
N GLU A 56 4.88 -5.15 2.05
CA GLU A 56 4.78 -6.02 0.87
C GLU A 56 3.33 -6.40 0.54
N THR A 57 2.51 -6.66 1.56
CA THR A 57 1.09 -7.00 1.41
C THR A 57 0.32 -5.80 0.83
N VAL A 58 0.58 -4.61 1.35
CA VAL A 58 -0.02 -3.36 0.85
C VAL A 58 0.43 -3.10 -0.59
N LEU A 59 1.74 -3.20 -0.85
CA LEU A 59 2.31 -3.02 -2.19
C LEU A 59 1.70 -3.99 -3.20
N SER A 60 1.60 -5.27 -2.85
CA SER A 60 1.00 -6.31 -3.70
C SER A 60 -0.46 -6.00 -3.99
N THR A 61 -1.20 -5.53 -2.98
CA THR A 61 -2.61 -5.13 -3.13
C THR A 61 -2.76 -3.94 -4.08
N ILE A 62 -1.88 -2.93 -3.98
CA ILE A 62 -1.84 -1.80 -4.91
C ILE A 62 -1.47 -2.28 -6.31
N LYS A 63 -0.45 -3.14 -6.47
CA LYS A 63 -0.05 -3.72 -7.76
C LYS A 63 -1.17 -4.53 -8.42
N LYS A 64 -2.01 -5.23 -7.64
CA LYS A 64 -3.20 -5.95 -8.13
C LYS A 64 -4.25 -5.03 -8.78
N THR A 65 -4.25 -3.73 -8.44
CA THR A 65 -5.12 -2.74 -9.12
C THR A 65 -4.62 -2.35 -10.52
N GLY A 66 -3.50 -2.93 -10.97
CA GLY A 66 -2.88 -2.66 -12.27
C GLY A 66 -2.20 -1.29 -12.34
N LYS A 67 -1.89 -0.69 -11.18
CA LYS A 67 -1.24 0.63 -11.11
C LYS A 67 0.27 0.47 -11.02
N LYS A 68 0.97 1.40 -11.67
CA LYS A 68 2.43 1.45 -11.64
C LYS A 68 2.88 2.19 -10.39
N VAL A 69 3.51 1.47 -9.46
CA VAL A 69 4.14 2.05 -8.26
C VAL A 69 5.56 2.48 -8.64
N LYS A 70 5.94 3.73 -8.37
CA LYS A 70 7.27 4.28 -8.66
C LYS A 70 8.22 4.14 -7.47
N SER A 71 7.73 4.35 -6.27
CA SER A 71 8.48 4.22 -5.02
C SER A 71 7.53 3.83 -3.89
N GLY A 72 8.11 3.35 -2.79
CA GLY A 72 7.37 3.21 -1.55
C GLY A 72 8.28 3.33 -0.34
N GLU A 73 7.69 3.73 0.76
CA GLU A 73 8.35 4.04 2.02
C GLU A 73 7.56 3.39 3.15
N ALA A 74 8.26 2.86 4.16
CA ALA A 74 7.68 2.33 5.37
C ALA A 74 8.29 3.06 6.57
N ASP A 75 7.46 3.70 7.38
CA ASP A 75 7.86 4.47 8.57
C ASP A 75 8.96 5.50 8.29
N GLY A 76 8.90 6.12 7.12
CA GLY A 76 9.89 7.11 6.67
C GLY A 76 11.22 6.51 6.20
N LYS A 77 11.32 5.18 6.05
CA LYS A 77 12.42 4.53 5.34
C LYS A 77 12.00 4.18 3.92
N GLU A 78 12.79 4.61 2.95
CA GLU A 78 12.63 4.18 1.56
C GLU A 78 12.78 2.66 1.46
N MET A 79 11.76 2.02 0.90
CA MET A 79 11.71 0.58 0.68
C MET A 79 11.71 0.30 -0.81
N SER A 80 12.49 -0.69 -1.23
CA SER A 80 12.49 -1.09 -2.63
C SER A 80 11.10 -1.62 -3.03
N ILE A 81 10.56 -1.07 -4.12
CA ILE A 81 9.34 -1.58 -4.79
C ILE A 81 9.60 -2.87 -5.57
N ASP A 82 10.88 -3.19 -5.77
CA ASP A 82 11.38 -4.48 -6.26
C ASP A 82 11.34 -5.48 -5.11
N VAL A 83 10.13 -5.75 -4.63
CA VAL A 83 9.89 -6.87 -3.74
C VAL A 83 9.95 -8.11 -4.64
N PRO A 84 10.96 -9.00 -4.52
CA PRO A 84 10.83 -10.33 -5.07
C PRO A 84 9.55 -10.89 -4.47
N ALA A 85 8.57 -11.22 -5.33
CA ALA A 85 7.23 -11.62 -4.91
C ALA A 85 7.31 -12.46 -3.63
N PRO A 86 6.61 -12.09 -2.55
CA PRO A 86 6.67 -12.90 -1.34
C PRO A 86 6.25 -14.29 -1.75
N ALA A 87 7.13 -15.26 -1.51
CA ALA A 87 6.84 -16.67 -1.72
C ALA A 87 5.55 -16.93 -0.92
N VAL A 88 4.43 -16.97 -1.64
CA VAL A 88 3.11 -17.21 -1.07
C VAL A 88 3.19 -18.59 -0.49
N ALA A 89 3.42 -18.69 0.82
CA ALA A 89 3.12 -19.89 1.56
C ALA A 89 1.58 -19.99 1.54
N PRO A 90 1.00 -21.03 0.93
CA PRO A 90 -0.42 -21.28 1.08
C PRO A 90 -0.64 -21.72 2.53
N ALA A 91 -1.36 -20.91 3.31
CA ALA A 91 -2.01 -21.44 4.50
C ALA A 91 -3.15 -22.34 4.01
N ALA A 92 -2.96 -23.65 4.23
CA ALA A 92 -3.91 -24.73 3.96
C ALA A 92 -5.14 -24.67 4.88
#